data_AF-A0AAV2YGI0-F1
#
_entry.id   AF-A0AAV2YGI0-F1
#
_cell.length_a   1.000
_cell.length_b   1.000
_cell.length_c   1.000
_cell.angle_alpha   90.00
_cell.angle_beta   90.00
_cell.angle_gamma   90.00
#
_symmetry.space_group_name_H-M   'P 1'
#
loop_
_entity.id
_entity.type
_entity.pdbx_description
1 polymer ?
#
loop_
_entity_poly.entity_id
_entity_poly.type
_entity_poly.pdbx_seq_one_letter_code
_entity_poly.pdbx_strand_id
1 'polypeptide(L)' 'MRLSPWSVKYGQTTQVWHATASDTATDGTDVLDGGACKRRFDTLLEAFCKAELDSLRASGSDEAYDEREQLLTDILSRR' A
#
# COMPACT_ATOMS: atom_id res chain seq x y z
N MET A 1 7.10 -13.16 5.91
CA MET A 1 5.71 -12.95 6.38
C MET A 1 5.27 -11.60 5.85
N ARG A 2 4.20 -11.51 5.07
CA ARG A 2 3.76 -10.23 4.49
C ARG A 2 3.09 -9.41 5.59
N LEU A 3 3.62 -8.22 5.88
CA LEU A 3 3.00 -7.30 6.85
C LEU A 3 1.65 -6.82 6.30
N SER A 4 0.64 -6.71 7.16
CA SER A 4 -0.69 -6.19 6.80
C SER A 4 -1.05 -5.01 7.72
N PRO A 5 -0.43 -3.83 7.53
CA PRO A 5 -0.64 -2.67 8.40
C PRO A 5 -2.10 -2.22 8.54
N TRP A 6 -2.93 -2.48 7.52
CA TRP A 6 -4.35 -2.15 7.51
C TRP A 6 -5.21 -3.05 8.40
N SER A 7 -4.70 -4.20 8.85
CA SER A 7 -5.47 -5.19 9.64
C SER A 7 -5.02 -5.31 11.10
N VAL A 8 -4.08 -4.47 11.56
CA VAL A 8 -3.58 -4.53 12.95
C VAL A 8 -4.44 -3.71 13.90
N LYS A 9 -4.40 -4.06 15.19
CA LYS A 9 -5.18 -3.37 16.24
C LYS A 9 -4.73 -1.92 16.43
N TYR A 10 -5.65 -1.10 16.94
CA TYR A 10 -5.36 0.28 17.34
C TYR A 10 -4.15 0.34 18.28
N GLY A 11 -3.23 1.28 18.03
CA GLY A 11 -1.98 1.44 18.76
C GLY A 11 -0.77 0.67 18.18
N GLN A 12 -0.99 -0.29 17.28
CA GLN A 12 0.11 -1.01 16.60
C GLN A 12 0.34 -0.52 15.16
N THR A 13 -0.65 0.15 14.57
CA THR A 13 -0.68 0.59 13.17
C THR A 13 0.58 1.35 12.76
N THR A 14 1.01 2.34 13.54
CA THR A 14 2.19 3.17 13.23
C THR A 14 3.46 2.33 13.08
N GLN A 15 3.71 1.42 14.03
CA GLN A 15 4.90 0.58 14.02
C GLN A 15 4.92 -0.35 12.80
N VAL A 16 3.78 -0.94 12.45
CA VAL A 16 3.70 -1.88 11.31
C VAL A 16 3.84 -1.16 9.97
N TRP A 17 3.38 0.08 9.85
CA TRP A 17 3.65 0.91 8.67
C TRP A 17 5.14 1.24 8.52
N HIS A 18 5.85 1.55 9.61
CA HIS A 18 7.31 1.75 9.55
C HIS A 18 8.07 0.46 9.16
N ALA A 19 7.64 -0.69 9.67
CA ALA A 19 8.22 -1.97 9.27
C ALA A 19 7.96 -2.28 7.79
N THR A 20 6.76 -1.98 7.29
CA THR A 20 6.41 -2.15 5.86
C THR A 20 7.23 -1.22 4.96
N ALA A 21 7.44 0.02 5.40
CA ALA A 21 8.29 0.97 4.69
C ALA A 21 9.74 0.47 4.61
N SER A 22 10.25 -0.12 5.71
CA SER A 22 11.59 -0.71 5.75
C SER A 22 11.71 -1.93 4.83
N ASP A 23 10.69 -2.80 4.79
CA ASP A 23 10.66 -3.98 3.92
C ASP A 23 10.56 -3.64 2.43
N THR A 24 10.00 -2.47 2.10
CA THR A 24 9.79 -2.04 0.71
C THR A 24 10.93 -1.18 0.16
N ALA A 25 11.85 -0.72 1.01
CA ALA A 25 13.04 0.00 0.60
C ALA A 25 14.01 -0.97 -0.10
N THR A 26 14.11 -0.87 -1.42
CA THR A 26 14.73 -1.92 -2.24
C THR A 26 16.26 -1.87 -2.23
N ASP A 27 16.86 -0.71 -1.95
CA ASP A 27 18.33 -0.51 -2.02
C ASP A 27 18.92 0.30 -0.85
N GLY A 28 18.17 0.49 0.25
CA GLY A 28 18.62 1.29 1.40
C GLY A 28 18.83 2.79 1.13
N THR A 29 18.60 3.24 -0.11
CA THR A 29 18.63 4.66 -0.53
C THR A 29 17.28 5.34 -0.39
N ASP A 30 16.19 4.57 -0.39
CA ASP A 30 14.84 5.08 -0.16
C ASP A 30 14.55 5.08 1.34
N VAL A 31 14.64 6.25 1.97
CA VAL A 31 14.06 6.46 3.30
C VAL A 31 12.55 6.51 3.14
N LEU A 32 11.93 5.33 3.13
CA LEU A 32 10.48 5.23 3.14
C LEU A 32 9.97 5.50 4.55
N ASP A 33 9.26 6.61 4.71
CA ASP A 33 8.55 6.95 5.93
C ASP A 33 7.26 6.11 6.04
N GLY A 34 7.03 5.49 7.20
CA GLY A 34 5.81 4.73 7.47
C GLY A 34 4.54 5.57 7.28
N GLY A 35 4.60 6.85 7.63
CA GLY A 35 3.51 7.80 7.36
C GLY A 35 3.27 8.03 5.86
N ALA A 36 4.34 8.15 5.07
CA ALA A 36 4.24 8.23 3.61
C ALA A 36 3.67 6.95 2.98
N CYS A 37 4.08 5.76 3.43
CA CYS A 37 3.50 4.49 3.00
C CYS A 37 2.00 4.43 3.31
N LYS A 38 1.59 4.81 4.52
CA LYS A 38 0.18 4.86 4.90
C LYS A 38 -0.61 5.82 4.01
N ARG A 39 -0.13 7.05 3.81
CA ARG A 39 -0.80 8.04 2.94
C ARG A 39 -0.93 7.53 1.50
N ARG A 40 0.12 6.91 0.96
CA ARG A 40 0.08 6.34 -0.39
C ARG A 40 -0.92 5.21 -0.48
N PHE A 41 -0.97 4.33 0.51
CA PHE A 41 -1.98 3.28 0.61
C PHE A 41 -3.41 3.86 0.67
N ASP A 42 -3.66 4.83 1.56
CA ASP A 42 -4.97 5.46 1.70
C ASP A 42 -5.43 6.11 0.38
N THR A 43 -4.50 6.79 -0.32
CA THR A 43 -4.76 7.40 -1.63
C THR A 43 -5.12 6.36 -2.69
N LEU A 44 -4.39 5.23 -2.74
CA LEU A 44 -4.65 4.15 -3.68
C LEU A 44 -6.01 3.48 -3.40
N LEU A 45 -6.33 3.25 -2.13
CA LEU A 45 -7.61 2.66 -1.73
C LEU A 45 -8.78 3.57 -2.07
N GLU A 46 -8.65 4.88 -1.82
CA GLU A 46 -9.66 5.87 -2.18
C GLU A 46 -9.87 5.95 -3.70
N ALA A 47 -8.80 6.05 -4.47
CA ALA A 47 -8.86 6.07 -5.92
C ALA A 47 -9.47 4.77 -6.48
N PHE A 48 -9.18 3.62 -5.88
CA PHE A 48 -9.79 2.34 -6.26
C PHE A 48 -11.29 2.33 -6.02
N CYS A 49 -11.74 2.75 -4.83
CA CYS A 49 -13.16 2.86 -4.52
C CYS A 49 -13.92 3.81 -5.48
N LYS A 50 -13.22 4.81 -6.05
CA LYS A 50 -13.78 5.76 -7.03
C LYS A 50 -13.59 5.34 -8.49
N ALA A 51 -12.95 4.19 -8.75
CA ALA A 51 -12.54 3.75 -10.10
C ALA A 51 -11.62 4.75 -10.84
N GLU A 52 -10.77 5.47 -10.10
CA GLU A 52 -9.85 6.50 -10.61
C GLU A 52 -8.37 6.05 -10.63
N LEU A 53 -8.08 4.75 -10.46
CA LEU A 53 -6.70 4.23 -10.39
C LEU A 53 -5.87 4.49 -11.65
N ASP A 54 -6.52 4.64 -12.81
CA ASP A 54 -5.88 4.94 -14.08
C ASP A 54 -5.09 6.26 -14.00
N SER A 55 -5.59 7.24 -13.25
CA SER A 55 -4.94 8.54 -13.05
C SER A 55 -3.64 8.47 -12.24
N LEU A 56 -3.43 7.37 -11.50
CA LEU A 56 -2.29 7.15 -10.63
C LEU A 56 -1.24 6.21 -11.23
N ARG A 57 -1.42 5.77 -12.48
CA ARG A 57 -0.42 4.97 -13.23
C ARG A 57 0.80 5.85 -13.55
N ALA A 58 1.80 5.83 -12.68
CA ALA A 58 3.16 6.21 -13.04
C ALA A 58 3.89 4.95 -13.51
N SER A 59 4.66 5.07 -14.59
CA SER A 59 5.49 4.03 -15.25
C SER A 59 5.55 2.68 -14.52
N GLY A 60 4.77 1.72 -15.00
CA GLY A 60 4.68 0.36 -14.49
C GLY A 60 4.24 -0.57 -15.62
N SER A 61 4.47 -1.86 -15.47
CA SER A 61 3.96 -2.85 -16.42
C SER A 61 2.50 -3.19 -16.13
N ASP A 62 1.81 -3.76 -17.11
CA ASP A 62 0.41 -4.18 -16.95
C ASP A 62 0.26 -5.19 -15.81
N GLU A 63 1.22 -6.10 -15.63
CA GLU A 63 1.22 -7.09 -14.56
C GLU A 63 1.29 -6.45 -13.16
N ALA A 64 2.06 -5.38 -13.00
CA ALA A 64 2.13 -4.65 -11.73
C ALA A 64 0.81 -3.94 -11.40
N TYR A 65 0.03 -3.55 -12.42
CA TYR A 65 -1.28 -2.95 -12.23
C TYR A 65 -2.35 -3.99 -11.89
N ASP A 66 -2.33 -5.15 -12.54
CA ASP A 66 -3.24 -6.26 -12.25
C ASP A 66 -3.04 -6.78 -10.81
N GLU A 67 -1.79 -6.97 -10.38
CA GLU A 67 -1.50 -7.40 -9.01
C GLU A 67 -2.02 -6.38 -7.98
N ARG A 68 -1.83 -5.08 -8.24
CA ARG A 68 -2.34 -4.01 -7.38
C ARG A 68 -3.87 -4.07 -7.24
N GLU A 69 -4.59 -4.26 -8.33
CA GLU A 69 -6.06 -4.34 -8.30
C GLU A 69 -6.55 -5.58 -7.54
N GLN A 70 -5.89 -6.72 -7.72
CA GLN A 70 -6.18 -7.95 -6.97
C GLN A 70 -5.97 -7.74 -5.46
N LEU A 71 -4.86 -7.09 -5.07
CA LEU A 71 -4.56 -6.81 -3.67
C LEU A 71 -5.57 -5.84 -3.05
N LEU A 72 -5.95 -4.77 -3.75
CA LEU A 72 -6.93 -3.81 -3.23
C LEU A 72 -8.32 -4.44 -3.09
N THR A 73 -8.71 -5.30 -4.04
CA THR A 73 -9.96 -6.09 -3.96
C THR A 73 -9.95 -7.01 -2.74
N ASP A 74 -8.88 -7.79 -2.55
CA ASP A 74 -8.73 -8.70 -1.42
C ASP A 74 -8.81 -7.95 -0.08
N ILE A 75 -8.13 -6.81 0.03
CA ILE A 75 -8.17 -5.96 1.23
C ILE A 75 -9.58 -5.46 1.54
N LEU A 76 -10.32 -4.97 0.53
CA LEU A 76 -11.69 -4.51 0.73
C LEU A 76 -12.63 -5.64 1.13
N SER A 77 -12.46 -6.85 0.57
CA SER A 77 -13.30 -8.00 0.91
C SER A 77 -13.12 -8.54 2.34
N ARG A 78 -11.99 -8.21 2.98
CA ARG A 78 -11.62 -8.65 4.33
C ARG A 78 -11.98 -7.63 5.42
N ARG A 79 -12.47 -6.46 5.04
CA ARG A 79 -12.83 -5.36 5.94
C ARG A 79 -14.30 -5.40 6.31
#